data_AF-A0A523BBS0-F1
#
_entry.id   AF-A0A523BBS0-F1
#
_cell.length_a   1.000
_cell.length_b   1.000
_cell.length_c   1.000
_cell.angle_alpha   90.00
_cell.angle_beta   90.00
_cell.angle_gamma   90.00
#
_symmetry.space_group_name_H-M   'P 1'
#
loop_
_entity.id
_entity.type
_entity.pdbx_description
1 polymer ?
#
loop_
_entity_poly.entity_id
_entity_poly.type
_entity_poly.pdbx_seq_one_letter_code
_entity_poly.pdbx_strand_id
1 'polypeptide(L)'
;MDISEKDLIRIITYARAHCENKCPADRDPEICLALIEHCKELDLEPPACVQEMGGFVKSYFLAKIREVEQKRGKPIREVLREYELVGVRTLEEDIDRMEADFALRAIKAIDKRAGEKLEQKRD
;
A
#
# COMPACT_ATOMS: atom_id res chain seq x y z
N MET A 1 -22.41 5.74 -14.46
CA MET A 1 -22.60 6.89 -13.55
C MET A 1 -21.48 7.84 -13.86
N ASP A 2 -21.80 9.05 -14.31
CA ASP A 2 -20.79 10.06 -14.69
C ASP A 2 -20.56 11.00 -13.51
N ILE A 3 -19.30 11.19 -13.13
CA ILE A 3 -18.87 12.15 -12.10
C ILE A 3 -18.15 13.28 -12.85
N SER A 4 -18.51 14.53 -12.58
CA SER A 4 -17.81 15.66 -13.19
C SER A 4 -16.34 15.71 -12.75
N GLU A 5 -15.42 16.12 -13.62
CA GLU A 5 -14.00 16.27 -13.25
C GLU A 5 -13.82 17.15 -12.01
N LYS A 6 -14.59 18.25 -11.92
CA LYS A 6 -14.60 19.14 -10.78
C LYS A 6 -14.98 18.44 -9.47
N ASP A 7 -15.98 17.57 -9.50
CA ASP A 7 -16.40 16.83 -8.31
C ASP A 7 -15.45 15.67 -7.99
N LEU A 8 -14.86 15.03 -9.01
CA LEU A 8 -13.81 14.04 -8.82
C LEU A 8 -12.58 14.65 -8.12
N ILE A 9 -12.11 15.82 -8.58
CA ILE A 9 -11.01 16.56 -7.93
C ILE A 9 -11.34 16.80 -6.45
N ARG A 10 -12.55 17.28 -6.14
CA ARG A 10 -12.98 17.52 -4.75
C ARG A 10 -12.95 16.25 -3.90
N ILE A 11 -13.43 15.13 -4.44
CA ILE A 11 -13.42 13.83 -3.76
C ILE A 11 -11.99 13.37 -3.50
N ILE A 12 -11.10 13.49 -4.50
CA ILE A 12 -9.70 13.10 -4.40
C ILE A 12 -8.96 13.97 -3.39
N THR A 13 -9.16 15.29 -3.41
CA THR A 13 -8.61 16.21 -2.40
C THR A 13 -9.07 15.83 -0.99
N TYR A 14 -10.35 15.53 -0.81
CA TYR A 14 -10.89 15.09 0.49
C TYR A 14 -10.26 13.77 0.96
N ALA A 15 -10.15 12.79 0.06
CA ALA A 15 -9.54 11.50 0.36
C ALA A 15 -8.06 11.64 0.76
N ARG A 16 -7.30 12.49 0.07
CA ARG A 16 -5.89 12.80 0.39
C ARG A 16 -5.74 13.36 1.81
N ALA A 17 -6.54 14.36 2.17
CA ALA A 17 -6.50 14.95 3.51
C ALA A 17 -6.84 13.92 4.60
N HIS A 18 -7.70 12.95 4.29
CA HIS A 18 -8.02 11.88 5.22
C HIS A 18 -6.90 10.84 5.35
N CYS A 19 -6.12 10.60 4.29
CA CYS A 19 -4.95 9.70 4.35
C CYS A 19 -3.90 10.17 5.36
N GLU A 20 -3.67 11.48 5.50
CA GLU A 20 -2.70 12.04 6.43
C GLU A 20 -3.03 11.73 7.91
N ASN A 21 -4.31 11.51 8.21
CA ASN A 21 -4.82 11.32 9.57
C ASN A 21 -5.08 9.85 9.94
N LYS A 22 -4.94 8.91 8.98
CA LYS A 22 -5.16 7.47 9.22
C LYS A 22 -3.86 6.74 9.52
N CYS A 23 -3.88 5.85 10.51
CA CYS A 23 -2.78 4.91 10.77
C CYS A 23 -2.49 4.10 9.49
N PRO A 24 -1.22 3.92 9.07
CA PRO A 24 -0.87 3.11 7.91
C PRO A 24 -1.43 1.69 7.93
N ALA A 25 -1.56 1.09 9.11
CA ALA A 25 -2.09 -0.26 9.29
C ALA A 25 -3.57 -0.39 8.88
N ASP A 26 -4.35 0.69 8.98
CA ASP A 26 -5.77 0.71 8.62
C ASP A 26 -6.00 1.04 7.13
N ARG A 27 -4.93 1.23 6.36
CA ARG A 27 -5.01 1.61 4.95
C ARG A 27 -5.16 0.36 4.08
N ASP A 28 -5.90 0.52 2.99
CA ASP A 28 -6.00 -0.50 1.94
C ASP A 28 -5.08 -0.13 0.77
N PRO A 29 -4.06 -0.94 0.47
CA PRO A 29 -3.16 -0.69 -0.65
C PRO A 29 -3.85 -0.58 -2.02
N GLU A 30 -5.00 -1.25 -2.23
CA GLU A 30 -5.77 -1.11 -3.48
C GLU A 30 -6.34 0.30 -3.62
N ILE A 31 -6.86 0.85 -2.52
CA ILE A 31 -7.36 2.24 -2.46
C ILE A 31 -6.20 3.22 -2.62
N CYS A 32 -5.06 2.96 -1.99
CA CYS A 32 -3.86 3.78 -2.14
C CYS A 32 -3.43 3.87 -3.62
N LEU A 33 -3.38 2.75 -4.34
CA LEU A 33 -3.04 2.73 -5.76
C LEU A 33 -4.03 3.55 -6.60
N ALA A 34 -5.33 3.33 -6.42
CA ALA A 34 -6.35 4.06 -7.15
C ALA A 34 -6.22 5.57 -6.92
N LEU A 35 -5.99 5.99 -5.66
CA LEU A 35 -5.79 7.39 -5.32
C LEU A 35 -4.56 7.98 -6.01
N ILE A 36 -3.43 7.27 -5.98
CA ILE A 36 -2.16 7.71 -6.61
C ILE A 36 -2.33 7.86 -8.12
N GLU A 37 -3.00 6.91 -8.76
CA GLU A 37 -3.25 6.94 -10.21
C GLU A 37 -4.15 8.11 -10.60
N HIS A 38 -5.25 8.34 -9.88
CA HIS A 38 -6.12 9.49 -10.13
C HIS A 38 -5.43 10.82 -9.85
N CYS A 39 -4.54 10.90 -8.86
CA CYS A 39 -3.72 12.10 -8.68
C CYS A 39 -2.86 12.35 -9.92
N LYS A 40 -2.22 11.31 -10.47
CA LYS A 40 -1.40 11.42 -11.68
C LYS A 40 -2.22 11.81 -12.93
N GLU A 41 -3.42 11.24 -13.09
CA GLU A 41 -4.32 11.53 -14.22
C GLU A 41 -4.82 12.97 -14.21
N LEU A 42 -5.06 13.52 -13.02
CA LEU A 42 -5.59 14.88 -12.81
C LEU A 42 -4.50 15.94 -12.59
N ASP A 43 -3.22 15.58 -12.77
CA ASP A 43 -2.06 16.44 -12.48
C ASP A 43 -2.08 17.04 -11.06
N LEU A 44 -2.54 16.24 -10.09
CA LEU A 44 -2.52 16.56 -8.68
C LEU A 44 -1.30 15.94 -8.01
N GLU A 45 -0.76 16.61 -7.01
CA GLU A 45 0.30 16.02 -6.18
C GLU A 45 -0.17 14.71 -5.52
N PRO A 46 0.67 13.67 -5.46
CA PRO A 46 0.33 12.45 -4.74
C PRO A 46 0.33 12.67 -3.22
N PRO A 47 -0.23 11.73 -2.43
CA PRO A 47 -0.05 11.72 -0.98
C PRO A 47 1.43 11.68 -0.57
N ALA A 48 1.81 12.34 0.53
CA ALA A 48 3.19 12.40 1.01
C ALA A 48 3.83 11.01 1.22
N CYS A 49 3.02 10.03 1.68
CA CYS A 49 3.48 8.66 1.90
C CYS A 49 3.99 7.96 0.63
N VAL A 50 3.64 8.44 -0.57
CA VAL A 50 4.20 7.89 -1.80
C VAL A 50 5.72 8.08 -1.85
N GLN A 51 6.22 9.25 -1.44
CA GLN A 51 7.65 9.53 -1.42
C GLN A 51 8.35 8.72 -0.32
N GLU A 52 7.75 8.65 0.86
CA GLU A 52 8.25 7.86 2.00
C GLU A 52 8.34 6.36 1.67
N MET A 53 7.38 5.87 0.87
CA MET A 53 7.30 4.47 0.40
C MET A 53 8.03 4.24 -0.93
N GLY A 54 9.00 5.09 -1.28
CA GLY A 54 9.85 4.90 -2.46
C GLY A 54 9.09 4.90 -3.79
N GLY A 55 8.02 5.68 -3.90
CA GLY A 55 7.18 5.78 -5.08
C GLY A 55 6.06 4.74 -5.18
N PHE A 56 5.78 4.00 -4.10
CA PHE A 56 4.76 2.95 -4.07
C PHE A 56 4.99 1.86 -5.14
N VAL A 57 6.26 1.49 -5.35
CA VAL A 57 6.66 0.49 -6.36
C VAL A 57 6.89 -0.88 -5.73
N LYS A 58 6.66 -1.94 -6.51
CA LYS A 58 6.80 -3.33 -6.04
C LYS A 58 8.18 -3.63 -5.43
N SER A 59 9.25 -3.09 -6.01
CA SER A 59 10.62 -3.31 -5.52
C SER A 59 10.85 -2.76 -4.11
N TYR A 60 10.21 -1.63 -3.75
CA TYR A 60 10.28 -1.07 -2.41
C TYR A 60 9.69 -2.04 -1.37
N PHE A 61 8.48 -2.54 -1.63
CA PHE A 61 7.81 -3.47 -0.72
C PHE A 61 8.53 -4.82 -0.61
N LEU A 62 9.13 -5.30 -1.72
CA LEU A 62 10.00 -6.48 -1.68
C LEU A 62 11.25 -6.26 -0.81
N ALA A 63 11.84 -5.06 -0.84
CA ALA A 63 12.97 -4.74 0.04
C ALA A 63 12.54 -4.72 1.52
N LYS A 64 11.37 -4.16 1.83
CA LYS A 64 10.80 -4.18 3.19
C LYS A 64 10.55 -5.60 3.72
N ILE A 65 10.02 -6.50 2.89
CA ILE A 65 9.89 -7.91 3.25
C ILE A 65 11.26 -8.51 3.62
N ARG A 66 12.29 -8.26 2.79
CA ARG A 66 13.64 -8.78 3.04
C ARG A 66 14.27 -8.23 4.32
N GLU A 67 14.05 -6.95 4.63
CA GLU A 67 14.51 -6.34 5.89
C GLU A 67 13.94 -7.09 7.10
N VAL A 68 12.63 -7.37 7.10
CA VAL A 68 11.97 -8.13 8.17
C VAL A 68 12.47 -9.58 8.23
N GLU A 69 12.62 -10.25 7.09
CA GLU A 69 13.15 -11.62 7.03
C GLU A 69 14.57 -11.73 7.59
N GLN A 70 15.44 -10.79 7.24
CA GLN A 70 16.81 -10.74 7.76
C GLN A 70 16.83 -10.51 9.27
N LYS A 71 16.03 -9.56 9.74
CA LYS A 71 15.92 -9.23 11.16
C LYS A 71 15.40 -10.40 12.01
N ARG A 72 14.47 -11.19 11.46
CA ARG A 72 13.84 -12.32 12.16
C ARG A 72 14.51 -13.66 11.90
N GLY A 73 15.41 -13.73 10.91
CA GLY A 73 16.11 -14.96 10.52
C GLY A 73 15.17 -16.04 9.97
N LYS A 74 13.99 -15.66 9.47
CA LYS A 74 12.96 -16.58 8.99
C LYS A 74 12.23 -15.99 7.77
N PRO A 75 11.65 -16.84 6.89
CA PRO A 75 10.78 -16.38 5.81
C PRO A 75 9.57 -15.60 6.34
N ILE A 76 9.12 -14.58 5.60
CA ILE A 76 8.09 -13.64 6.08
C ILE A 76 6.77 -14.33 6.42
N ARG A 77 6.44 -15.41 5.70
CA ARG A 77 5.25 -16.22 5.96
C ARG A 77 5.30 -16.90 7.32
N GLU A 78 6.48 -17.34 7.74
CA GLU A 78 6.67 -17.96 9.05
C GLU A 78 6.60 -16.92 10.15
N VAL A 79 7.22 -15.74 9.93
CA VAL A 79 7.16 -14.60 10.86
C VAL A 79 5.72 -14.18 11.13
N LEU A 80 4.93 -13.95 10.08
CA LEU A 80 3.54 -13.54 10.22
C LEU A 80 2.67 -14.62 10.88
N ARG A 81 2.91 -15.90 10.57
CA ARG A 81 2.20 -17.01 11.21
C ARG A 81 2.54 -17.11 12.70
N GLU A 82 3.78 -16.85 13.09
CA GLU A 82 4.18 -16.81 14.50
C GLU A 82 3.44 -15.69 15.24
N TYR A 83 3.38 -14.49 14.66
CA TYR A 83 2.62 -13.37 15.24
C TYR A 83 1.13 -13.65 15.35
N GLU A 84 0.53 -14.36 14.40
CA GLU A 84 -0.87 -14.76 14.45
C GLU A 84 -1.15 -15.78 15.58
N LEU A 85 -0.27 -16.77 15.74
CA LEU A 85 -0.47 -17.87 16.69
C LEU A 85 -0.13 -17.48 18.14
N VAL A 86 0.96 -16.73 18.33
CA VAL A 86 1.54 -16.43 19.65
C VAL A 86 1.25 -15.00 20.09
N GLY A 87 0.90 -14.12 19.15
CA GLY A 87 0.83 -12.68 19.35
C GLY A 87 2.19 -12.01 19.22
N VAL A 88 2.15 -10.68 19.09
CA VAL A 88 3.34 -9.82 19.16
C VAL A 88 3.69 -9.54 20.62
N ARG A 89 4.97 -9.63 20.98
CA ARG A 89 5.46 -9.49 22.36
C ARG A 89 6.18 -8.17 22.59
N THR A 90 6.68 -7.55 21.53
CA THR A 90 7.40 -6.27 21.59
C THR A 90 6.83 -5.27 20.59
N LEU A 91 7.06 -3.98 20.83
CA LEU A 91 6.71 -2.93 19.87
C LEU A 91 7.39 -3.17 18.52
N GLU A 92 8.61 -3.66 18.54
CA GLU A 92 9.36 -3.99 17.33
C GLU A 92 8.75 -5.14 16.53
N GLU A 93 8.21 -6.17 17.21
CA GLU A 93 7.42 -7.23 16.57
C GLU A 93 6.13 -6.70 15.97
N ASP A 94 5.48 -5.75 16.64
CA ASP A 94 4.26 -5.14 16.12
C ASP A 94 4.53 -4.29 14.87
N ILE A 95 5.62 -3.51 14.87
CA ILE A 95 6.08 -2.74 13.71
C ILE A 95 6.39 -3.70 12.55
N ASP A 96 7.21 -4.73 12.78
CA ASP A 96 7.58 -5.68 11.73
C ASP A 96 6.34 -6.38 11.16
N ARG A 97 5.37 -6.75 12.01
CA ARG A 97 4.09 -7.33 11.60
C ARG A 97 3.32 -6.38 10.68
N MET A 98 3.17 -5.13 11.09
CA MET A 98 2.44 -4.11 10.32
C MET A 98 3.10 -3.83 8.98
N GLU A 99 4.42 -3.65 8.95
CA GLU A 99 5.17 -3.38 7.71
C GLU A 99 5.12 -4.58 6.76
N ALA A 100 5.29 -5.79 7.27
CA ALA A 100 5.26 -7.02 6.48
C ALA A 100 3.87 -7.30 5.88
N ASP A 101 2.80 -7.16 6.69
CA ASP A 101 1.42 -7.35 6.22
C ASP A 101 1.08 -6.33 5.12
N PHE A 102 1.38 -5.06 5.38
CA PHE A 102 1.12 -3.99 4.41
C PHE A 102 1.90 -4.22 3.12
N ALA A 103 3.19 -4.57 3.20
CA ALA A 103 4.03 -4.80 2.03
C ALA A 103 3.51 -5.96 1.17
N LEU A 104 3.08 -7.08 1.77
CA LEU A 104 2.50 -8.20 1.04
C LEU A 104 1.19 -7.82 0.35
N ARG A 105 0.31 -7.11 1.05
CA ARG A 105 -0.96 -6.62 0.49
C ARG A 105 -0.72 -5.62 -0.64
N ALA A 106 0.26 -4.73 -0.48
CA ALA A 106 0.64 -3.76 -1.51
C ALA A 106 1.18 -4.42 -2.77
N ILE A 107 2.04 -5.43 -2.64
CA ILE A 107 2.52 -6.22 -3.79
C ILE A 107 1.35 -6.87 -4.53
N LYS A 108 0.43 -7.49 -3.79
CA LYS A 108 -0.75 -8.14 -4.38
C LYS A 108 -1.64 -7.14 -5.11
N ALA A 109 -1.84 -5.95 -4.53
CA ALA A 109 -2.60 -4.87 -5.13
C ALA A 109 -1.94 -4.36 -6.42
N ILE A 110 -0.61 -4.18 -6.42
CA ILE A 110 0.15 -3.76 -7.60
C ILE A 110 0.03 -4.80 -8.72
N ASP A 111 0.20 -6.08 -8.40
CA ASP A 111 0.13 -7.17 -9.38
C ASP A 111 -1.27 -7.29 -9.99
N LYS A 112 -2.31 -7.21 -9.15
CA LYS A 112 -3.71 -7.20 -9.59
C LYS A 112 -3.98 -6.02 -10.54
N ARG A 113 -3.60 -4.80 -10.13
CA ARG A 113 -3.80 -3.58 -10.93
C ARG A 113 -3.06 -3.62 -12.27
N ALA A 114 -1.86 -4.20 -12.30
CA ALA A 114 -1.12 -4.42 -13.54
C ALA A 114 -1.84 -5.42 -14.47
N GLY A 115 -2.41 -6.49 -13.92
CA GLY A 115 -3.25 -7.44 -14.65
C GLY A 115 -4.47 -6.79 -15.29
N GLU A 116 -5.23 -6.02 -14.51
CA GLU A 116 -6.43 -5.29 -14.98
C GLU A 116 -6.11 -4.37 -16.17
N LYS A 117 -4.99 -3.64 -16.10
CA LYS A 117 -4.55 -2.76 -17.20
C LYS A 117 -4.12 -3.51 -18.46
N LEU A 118 -3.63 -4.74 -18.33
CA LEU A 118 -3.26 -5.57 -19.49
C LEU A 118 -4.50 -6.10 -20.19
N GLU A 119 -5.55 -6.46 -19.45
CA GLU A 119 -6.83 -6.89 -20.02
C GLU A 119 -7.51 -5.75 -20.77
N GLN A 120 -7.60 -4.56 -20.19
CA GLN A 120 -8.19 -3.37 -20.82
C GLN A 120 -7.50 -2.90 -22.11
N LYS A 121 -6.23 -3.28 -22.33
CA LYS A 121 -5.49 -2.96 -23.57
C LYS A 121 -5.70 -3.98 -24.68
N ARG A 122 -6.30 -5.14 -24.37
CA ARG A 122 -6.57 -6.22 -25.33
C ARG A 122 -7.99 -6.15 -25.88
N ASP A 123 -8.85 -5.40 -25.20
CA ASP A 123 -10.19 -5.00 -25.63
C ASP A 123 -10.14 -3.71 -26.48
#